data_AF-A0A938N0J1-F1
#
_entry.id   AF-A0A938N0J1-F1
#
_cell.length_a   1.000
_cell.length_b   1.000
_cell.length_c   1.000
_cell.angle_alpha   90.00
_cell.angle_beta   90.00
_cell.angle_gamma   90.00
#
_symmetry.space_group_name_H-M   'P 1'
#
loop_
_entity.id
_entity.type
_entity.pdbx_description
1 polymer ?
#
loop_
_entity_poly.entity_id
_entity_poly.type
_entity_poly.pdbx_seq_one_letter_code
_entity_poly.pdbx_strand_id
1 'polypeptide(L)'
;MPENCCLPRERIAAYVLGKLDPAGLEDVVAHLRACSLCAALADELELVADPLVALLRETQLSSRVQARPGCAEALPPARQLVDGADR
;
A
#
# COMPACT_ATOMS: atom_id res chain seq x y z
N MET A 1 -18.49 17.22 -11.70
CA MET A 1 -17.41 18.22 -11.82
C MET A 1 -16.10 17.45 -11.69
N PRO A 2 -15.42 17.08 -12.80
CA PRO A 2 -14.57 15.90 -12.82
C PRO A 2 -13.09 16.19 -13.11
N GLU A 3 -12.36 16.93 -12.27
CA GLU A 3 -10.92 17.20 -12.50
C GLU A 3 -10.23 17.34 -11.11
N ASN A 4 -9.22 16.52 -10.82
CA ASN A 4 -8.51 16.36 -9.54
C ASN A 4 -9.10 15.38 -8.49
N CYS A 5 -9.46 14.16 -8.91
CA CYS A 5 -9.75 13.06 -7.97
C CYS A 5 -8.46 12.44 -7.35
N CYS A 6 -7.27 12.91 -7.71
CA CYS A 6 -5.98 12.35 -7.30
C CYS A 6 -5.13 13.39 -6.57
N LEU A 7 -4.31 12.93 -5.63
CA LEU A 7 -3.33 13.77 -4.94
C LEU A 7 -2.20 14.21 -5.88
N PRO A 8 -1.62 15.41 -5.69
CA PRO A 8 -0.44 15.84 -6.42
C PRO A 8 0.77 14.94 -6.08
N ARG A 9 1.63 14.69 -7.08
CA ARG A 9 2.78 13.78 -6.96
C ARG A 9 3.71 14.20 -5.81
N GLU A 10 3.89 15.50 -5.60
CA GLU A 10 4.76 16.05 -4.55
C GLU A 10 4.24 15.68 -3.15
N ARG A 11 2.92 15.65 -2.97
CA ARG A 11 2.30 15.26 -1.68
C ARG A 11 2.45 13.77 -1.42
N ILE A 12 2.35 12.95 -2.47
CA ILE A 12 2.61 11.50 -2.37
C ILE A 12 4.10 11.24 -2.10
N ALA A 13 5.01 11.98 -2.74
CA ALA A 13 6.43 11.89 -2.46
C ALA A 13 6.78 12.31 -1.02
N ALA A 14 6.15 13.36 -0.51
CA ALA A 14 6.31 13.77 0.90
C ALA A 14 5.81 12.70 1.87
N TYR A 15 4.73 11.99 1.54
CA TYR A 15 4.26 10.83 2.30
C TYR A 15 5.29 9.70 2.31
N VAL A 16 5.77 9.26 1.14
CA VAL A 16 6.78 8.19 1.02
C VAL A 16 8.06 8.52 1.77
N LEU A 17 8.49 9.79 1.74
CA LEU A 17 9.70 10.25 2.42
C LEU A 17 9.50 10.56 3.91
N GLY A 18 8.30 10.35 4.47
CA GLY A 18 8.01 10.64 5.88
C GLY A 18 8.10 12.13 6.27
N LYS A 19 7.84 13.03 5.31
CA LYS A 19 7.96 14.50 5.49
C LYS A 19 6.63 15.20 5.77
N LEU A 20 5.53 14.46 5.85
CA LEU A 20 4.23 15.01 6.23
C LEU A 20 4.11 15.13 7.75
N ASP A 21 3.35 16.12 8.20
CA ASP A 21 2.90 16.19 9.58
C ASP A 21 1.81 15.12 9.86
N PRO A 22 1.45 14.86 11.13
CA PRO A 22 0.49 13.81 11.46
C PRO A 22 -0.87 13.98 10.77
N ALA A 23 -1.38 15.21 10.68
CA ALA A 23 -2.65 15.51 10.03
C ALA A 23 -2.59 15.23 8.51
N GLY A 24 -1.53 15.69 7.84
CA GLY A 24 -1.33 15.44 6.42
C GLY A 24 -1.11 13.97 6.10
N LEU A 25 -0.50 13.21 7.00
CA LEU A 25 -0.31 11.76 6.85
C LEU A 25 -1.64 11.02 6.88
N GLU A 26 -2.52 11.32 7.85
CA GLU A 26 -3.85 10.69 7.94
C GLU A 26 -4.69 10.93 6.68
N ASP A 27 -4.70 12.17 6.16
CA ASP A 27 -5.40 12.53 4.93
C ASP A 27 -4.89 11.71 3.72
N VAL A 28 -3.56 11.59 3.58
CA VAL A 28 -2.97 10.86 2.47
C VAL A 28 -3.26 9.36 2.61
N VAL A 29 -3.15 8.78 3.82
CA VAL A 29 -3.48 7.38 4.06
C VAL A 29 -4.94 7.09 3.72
N ALA A 30 -5.87 7.95 4.13
CA ALA A 30 -7.28 7.80 3.79
C ALA A 30 -7.50 7.81 2.28
N HIS A 31 -6.83 8.69 1.55
CA HIS A 31 -6.91 8.75 0.09
C HIS A 31 -6.32 7.52 -0.60
N LEU A 32 -5.12 7.07 -0.18
CA LEU A 32 -4.46 5.89 -0.76
C LEU A 32 -5.29 4.61 -0.59
N ARG A 33 -6.06 4.51 0.50
CA ARG A 33 -7.02 3.40 0.70
C ARG A 33 -8.20 3.44 -0.28
N ALA A 34 -8.58 4.63 -0.76
CA ALA A 34 -9.73 4.82 -1.63
C ALA A 34 -9.34 4.91 -3.13
N CYS A 35 -8.10 5.26 -3.44
CA CYS A 35 -7.64 5.53 -4.81
C CYS A 35 -6.48 4.61 -5.20
N SER A 36 -6.77 3.59 -6.00
CA SER A 36 -5.77 2.62 -6.48
C SER A 36 -4.67 3.25 -7.34
N LEU A 37 -4.99 4.33 -8.09
CA LEU A 37 -4.00 5.03 -8.90
C LEU A 37 -2.95 5.74 -8.02
N CYS A 38 -3.38 6.43 -6.97
CA CYS A 38 -2.47 7.07 -6.03
C CYS A 38 -1.69 6.04 -5.20
N ALA A 39 -2.29 4.89 -4.89
CA ALA A 39 -1.60 3.77 -4.24
C ALA A 39 -0.45 3.22 -5.11
N ALA A 40 -0.72 2.94 -6.39
CA ALA A 40 0.30 2.49 -7.33
C ALA A 40 1.43 3.52 -7.51
N LEU A 41 1.07 4.81 -7.54
CA LEU A 41 2.05 5.90 -7.62
C LEU A 41 2.92 5.98 -6.36
N ALA A 42 2.35 5.75 -5.17
CA ALA A 42 3.11 5.69 -3.92
C ALA A 42 4.09 4.51 -3.92
N ASP A 43 3.66 3.33 -4.38
CA ASP A 43 4.54 2.16 -4.55
C ASP A 43 5.70 2.47 -5.52
N GLU A 44 5.42 3.08 -6.68
CA GLU A 44 6.47 3.48 -7.64
C GLU A 44 7.49 4.43 -7.00
N LEU A 45 7.01 5.43 -6.27
CA LEU A 45 7.86 6.41 -5.58
C LEU A 45 8.69 5.78 -4.46
N GLU A 46 8.16 4.78 -3.76
CA GLU A 46 8.89 4.04 -2.71
C GLU A 46 10.06 3.25 -3.31
N LEU A 47 9.84 2.55 -4.43
CA LEU A 47 10.87 1.81 -5.15
C LEU A 47 12.01 2.71 -5.62
N VAL A 48 11.70 3.91 -6.06
CA VAL A 48 12.70 4.91 -6.49
C VAL A 48 13.45 5.50 -5.28
N ALA A 49 12.75 5.70 -4.15
CA ALA A 49 13.34 6.29 -2.96
C ALA A 49 14.31 5.33 -2.24
N ASP A 50 14.05 4.02 -2.27
CA ASP A 50 14.87 3.02 -1.59
C ASP A 50 15.15 1.80 -2.50
N PRO A 51 16.37 1.72 -3.10
CA PRO A 51 16.79 0.59 -3.93
C PRO A 51 16.80 -0.76 -3.20
N LEU A 52 16.99 -0.77 -1.88
CA LEU A 52 16.92 -2.01 -1.09
C LEU A 52 15.47 -2.49 -0.99
N VAL A 53 14.52 -1.59 -0.75
CA VAL A 53 13.09 -1.92 -0.76
C VAL A 53 12.67 -2.46 -2.13
N ALA A 54 13.18 -1.88 -3.22
CA ALA A 54 12.92 -2.39 -4.56
C ALA A 54 13.39 -3.84 -4.76
N LEU A 55 14.65 -4.13 -4.41
CA LEU A 55 15.20 -5.48 -4.46
C LEU A 55 14.40 -6.48 -3.60
N LEU A 56 13.96 -6.07 -2.41
CA LEU A 56 13.18 -6.91 -1.51
C LEU A 56 11.80 -7.23 -2.08
N ARG A 57 11.10 -6.26 -2.68
CA ARG A 57 9.79 -6.49 -3.31
C ARG A 57 9.89 -7.42 -4.52
N GLU A 58 10.90 -7.26 -5.37
CA GLU A 58 11.18 -8.19 -6.48
C GLU A 58 11.46 -9.62 -6.00
N THR A 59 12.23 -9.74 -4.91
CA THR A 59 12.57 -11.04 -4.31
C THR A 59 11.35 -11.70 -3.63
N GLN A 60 10.46 -10.91 -3.01
CA GLN A 60 9.22 -11.42 -2.40
C GLN A 60 8.26 -12.02 -3.44
N LEU A 61 8.15 -11.42 -4.63
CA LEU A 61 7.36 -12.00 -5.72
C LEU A 61 7.90 -13.37 -6.18
N SER A 62 9.21 -13.58 -6.01
CA SER A 62 9.89 -14.84 -6.38
C SER A 62 9.95 -15.85 -5.23
N SER A 63 9.83 -15.42 -3.98
CA SER A 63 9.91 -16.29 -2.80
C SER A 63 8.52 -16.53 -2.20
N ARG A 64 8.04 -17.77 -2.30
CA ARG A 64 6.91 -18.24 -1.48
C ARG A 64 7.41 -18.34 -0.05
N VAL A 65 7.35 -17.23 0.69
CA VAL A 65 7.59 -17.23 2.14
C VAL A 65 6.54 -18.15 2.75
N GLN A 66 6.96 -19.36 3.11
CA GLN A 66 6.11 -20.30 3.84
C GLN A 66 6.09 -19.84 5.29
N ALA A 67 4.91 -19.49 5.79
CA ALA A 67 4.74 -19.27 7.22
C ALA A 67 5.20 -20.53 7.96
N ARG A 68 6.02 -20.37 9.01
CA ARG A 68 6.40 -21.50 9.85
C ARG A 68 5.13 -22.12 10.46
N PRO A 69 5.05 -23.46 10.57
CA PRO A 69 3.95 -24.10 11.30
C PRO A 69 3.91 -23.54 12.73
N GLY A 70 2.74 -23.01 13.13
CA GLY A 70 2.52 -22.23 14.36
C GLY A 70 2.25 -20.73 14.11
N CYS A 71 2.79 -20.13 13.05
CA CYS A 71 2.43 -18.75 12.67
C CYS A 71 1.06 -18.68 11.99
N ALA A 72 0.66 -19.75 11.29
CA ALA A 72 -0.65 -19.83 10.64
C ALA A 72 -1.82 -19.92 11.64
N GLU A 73 -1.60 -20.46 12.84
CA GLU A 73 -2.60 -20.53 13.92
C GLU A 73 -2.77 -19.20 14.66
N ALA A 74 -1.74 -18.35 14.67
CA ALA A 74 -1.80 -17.03 15.28
C ALA A 74 -2.49 -15.99 14.37
N LEU A 75 -2.59 -16.28 13.06
CA LEU A 75 -3.37 -15.48 12.13
C LEU A 75 -4.85 -15.86 12.27
N PRO A 76 -5.75 -14.92 12.56
CA PRO A 76 -7.18 -15.22 12.50
C PRO A 76 -7.51 -15.74 11.10
N PRO A 77 -8.47 -16.68 10.95
CA PRO A 77 -8.88 -17.12 9.63
C PRO A 77 -9.21 -15.88 8.82
N ALA A 78 -8.61 -15.76 7.64
CA ALA A 78 -8.92 -14.73 6.68
C ALA A 78 -10.43 -14.78 6.42
N ARG A 79 -11.21 -14.03 7.21
CA ARG A 79 -12.64 -13.90 7.00
C ARG A 79 -12.79 -13.15 5.70
N GLN A 80 -13.02 -13.93 4.65
CA GLN A 80 -13.88 -13.61 3.52
C GLN A 80 -13.81 -12.15 3.05
N LEU A 81 -12.83 -11.84 2.20
CA LEU A 81 -12.84 -10.64 1.36
C LEU A 81 -13.24 -10.96 -0.10
N VAL A 82 -14.06 -11.99 -0.32
CA VAL A 82 -14.74 -12.23 -1.61
C VAL A 82 -16.11 -12.86 -1.36
N ASP A 83 -17.07 -12.47 -2.20
CA ASP A 83 -18.47 -12.89 -2.28
C ASP A 83 -19.49 -12.18 -1.37
N GLY A 84 -19.61 -10.87 -1.60
CA GLY A 84 -20.90 -10.17 -1.54
C GLY A 84 -21.50 -10.06 -2.95
N ALA A 85 -21.90 -11.19 -3.54
CA ALA A 85 -22.74 -11.24 -4.72
C ALA A 85 -23.96 -12.14 -4.44
N ASP A 86 -25.14 -11.52 -4.50
CA ASP A 86 -26.46 -12.12 -4.68
C ASP A 86 -27.03 -13.02 -3.56
N ARG A 87 -27.91 -12.47 -2.70
CA ARG A 87 -29.37 -12.68 -2.79
C ARG A 87 -30.16 -11.88 -1.75
#